data_AF-X0SW27-F1
#
_entry.id   AF-X0SW27-F1
#
_cell.length_a   1.000
_cell.length_b   1.000
_cell.length_c   1.000
_cell.angle_alpha   90.00
_cell.angle_beta   90.00
_cell.angle_gamma   90.00
#
_symmetry.space_group_name_H-M   'P 1'
#
loop_
_entity.id
_entity.type
_entity.pdbx_description
1 polymer ?
#
loop_
_entity_poly.entity_id
_entity_poly.type
_entity_poly.pdbx_seq_one_letter_code
_entity_poly.pdbx_strand_id
1 'polypeptide(L)'
;MYTVYIMGDTERVTARVKWFNNKNGYGFASTLGDNTRDVFVHHTSLKVDKEQYRYLVQGEYVDLDVSAITDSSSKHKWQSANVSGVQGGPLMCETRQEMRDSSRTHKEGSDSEAHASA
;
A
#
# COMPACT_ATOMS: atom_id res chain seq x y z
N MET A 1 6.42 6.42 -30.74
CA MET A 1 7.42 6.88 -29.76
C MET A 1 6.76 7.97 -28.94
N TYR A 2 6.36 7.68 -27.70
CA TYR A 2 5.80 8.70 -26.81
C TYR A 2 6.92 9.21 -25.90
N THR A 3 7.14 10.52 -25.93
CA THR A 3 8.07 11.26 -25.08
C THR A 3 7.58 11.16 -23.63
N VAL A 4 8.37 10.53 -22.77
CA VAL A 4 8.12 10.48 -21.33
C VAL A 4 8.60 11.80 -20.73
N TYR A 5 7.65 12.62 -20.27
CA TYR A 5 7.94 13.84 -19.51
C TYR A 5 8.49 13.46 -18.14
N ILE A 6 9.76 13.78 -17.88
CA ILE A 6 10.42 13.61 -16.59
C ILE A 6 10.00 14.79 -15.70
N MET A 7 9.00 14.60 -14.86
CA MET A 7 8.65 15.53 -13.78
C MET A 7 8.76 14.77 -12.46
N GLY A 8 9.95 14.84 -11.84
CA GLY A 8 10.30 14.18 -10.58
C GLY A 8 10.74 12.73 -10.78
N ASP A 9 11.90 12.37 -10.24
CA ASP A 9 12.49 11.02 -10.31
C ASP A 9 11.74 10.05 -9.39
N THR A 10 10.48 9.77 -9.76
CA THR A 10 9.57 8.91 -9.01
C THR A 10 9.16 7.72 -9.89
N GLU A 11 9.56 6.53 -9.47
CA GLU A 11 9.33 5.27 -10.21
C GLU A 11 8.26 4.43 -9.50
N ARG A 12 7.13 4.14 -10.14
CA ARG A 12 6.10 3.22 -9.61
C ARG A 12 6.54 1.78 -9.85
N VAL A 13 6.74 1.01 -8.78
CA VAL A 13 7.20 -0.39 -8.87
C VAL A 13 6.49 -1.28 -7.88
N THR A 14 6.46 -2.58 -8.17
CA THR A 14 6.07 -3.61 -7.20
C THR A 14 7.28 -4.03 -6.36
N ALA A 15 7.09 -4.14 -5.05
CA ALA A 15 8.10 -4.53 -4.09
C ALA A 15 7.56 -5.57 -3.11
N ARG A 16 8.46 -6.38 -2.56
CA ARG A 16 8.17 -7.35 -1.51
C ARG A 16 8.57 -6.77 -0.15
N VAL A 17 7.67 -6.76 0.81
CA VAL A 17 7.94 -6.28 2.17
C VAL A 17 8.95 -7.21 2.85
N LYS A 18 10.14 -6.67 3.17
CA LYS A 18 11.23 -7.41 3.82
C LYS A 18 10.97 -7.56 5.30
N TRP A 19 10.55 -6.47 5.93
CA TRP A 19 10.11 -6.41 7.32
C TRP A 19 9.40 -5.07 7.56
N PHE A 20 8.52 -5.05 8.56
CA PHE A 20 7.87 -3.84 9.04
C PHE A 20 7.73 -3.92 10.55
N ASN A 21 8.14 -2.86 11.25
CA ASN A 21 7.97 -2.76 12.70
C ASN A 21 6.68 -2.01 12.97
N ASN A 22 5.62 -2.75 13.31
CA ASN A 22 4.31 -2.18 13.59
C ASN A 22 4.38 -1.10 14.69
N LYS A 23 5.14 -1.35 15.76
CA LYS A 23 5.23 -0.42 16.91
C LYS A 23 5.82 0.93 16.51
N ASN A 24 6.87 0.93 15.70
CA ASN A 24 7.56 2.16 15.28
C ASN A 24 7.03 2.72 13.96
N GLY A 25 6.19 1.99 13.24
CA GLY A 25 5.54 2.44 12.00
C GLY A 25 6.48 2.56 10.80
N TYR A 26 7.57 1.80 10.74
CA TYR A 26 8.47 1.82 9.57
C TYR A 26 9.02 0.44 9.23
N GLY A 27 9.49 0.31 8.00
CA GLY A 27 9.99 -0.94 7.45
C GLY A 27 10.80 -0.75 6.17
N PHE A 28 11.10 -1.87 5.52
CA PHE A 28 11.73 -1.89 4.21
C PHE A 28 11.00 -2.85 3.28
N ALA A 29 10.93 -2.46 2.01
CA ALA A 29 10.48 -3.31 0.91
C ALA A 29 11.58 -3.39 -0.16
N SER A 30 11.75 -4.56 -0.76
CA SER A 30 12.74 -4.78 -1.82
C SER A 30 12.03 -4.80 -3.16
N THR A 31 12.46 -3.94 -4.09
CA THR A 31 11.87 -3.88 -5.45
C THR A 31 12.09 -5.18 -6.20
N LEU A 32 11.15 -5.54 -7.07
CA LEU A 32 11.29 -6.69 -7.97
C LEU A 32 12.14 -6.33 -9.20
N GLY A 33 12.83 -7.33 -9.76
CA GLY A 33 13.67 -7.19 -10.95
C GLY A 33 15.18 -7.13 -10.67
N ASP A 34 15.97 -6.99 -11.73
CA ASP A 34 17.43 -7.14 -11.72
C ASP A 34 18.16 -6.10 -10.85
N ASN A 35 17.57 -4.91 -10.71
CA ASN A 35 18.09 -3.83 -9.88
C ASN A 35 17.30 -3.72 -8.57
N THR A 36 17.39 -4.76 -7.73
CA THR A 36 16.75 -4.77 -6.41
C THR A 36 17.23 -3.61 -5.55
N ARG A 37 16.31 -2.75 -5.12
CA ARG A 37 16.56 -1.62 -4.20
C ARG A 37 15.83 -1.88 -2.89
N ASP A 38 16.50 -1.68 -1.77
CA ASP A 38 15.85 -1.63 -0.46
C ASP A 38 15.28 -0.22 -0.26
N VAL A 39 13.95 -0.13 -0.23
CA VAL A 39 13.19 1.10 -0.14
C VAL A 39 12.67 1.25 1.28
N PHE A 40 12.95 2.40 1.90
CA PHE A 40 12.41 2.76 3.21
C PHE A 40 10.91 3.03 3.10
N VAL A 41 10.13 2.43 4.00
CA VAL A 41 8.68 2.57 4.06
C VAL A 41 8.27 3.10 5.43
N HIS A 42 7.43 4.12 5.45
CA HIS A 42 6.88 4.71 6.67
C HIS A 42 5.36 4.57 6.67
N HIS A 43 4.73 4.42 7.83
CA HIS A 43 3.29 4.22 7.93
C HIS A 43 2.47 5.36 7.29
N THR A 44 3.02 6.57 7.23
CA THR A 44 2.38 7.72 6.57
C THR A 44 2.35 7.61 5.05
N SER A 45 3.23 6.81 4.44
CA SER A 45 3.21 6.58 2.99
C SER A 45 2.21 5.50 2.57
N LEU A 46 1.66 4.73 3.52
CA LEU A 46 0.62 3.73 3.28
C LEU A 46 -0.70 4.41 2.90
N LYS A 47 -1.20 4.11 1.70
CA LYS A 47 -2.51 4.49 1.19
C LYS A 47 -3.53 3.51 1.75
N VAL A 48 -4.27 3.97 2.74
CA VAL A 48 -5.44 3.30 3.30
C VAL A 48 -6.60 4.27 3.27
N ASP A 49 -7.79 3.80 2.92
CA ASP A 49 -8.96 4.67 2.71
C ASP A 49 -9.63 5.09 4.02
N LYS A 50 -9.47 4.27 5.07
CA LYS A 50 -10.09 4.46 6.38
C LYS A 50 -9.03 4.71 7.43
N GLU A 51 -9.37 5.54 8.42
CA GLU A 51 -8.53 5.75 9.58
C GLU A 51 -8.44 4.44 10.38
N GLN A 52 -7.27 3.79 10.30
CA GLN A 52 -7.00 2.52 10.96
C GLN A 52 -5.51 2.39 11.26
N TYR A 53 -5.17 1.40 12.08
CA TYR A 53 -3.78 1.08 12.36
C TYR A 53 -3.09 0.53 11.11
N ARG A 54 -2.09 1.27 10.62
CA ARG A 54 -1.41 0.97 9.35
C ARG A 54 -0.18 0.10 9.60
N TYR A 55 -0.13 -1.05 8.94
CA TYR A 55 1.00 -1.96 9.00
C TYR A 55 1.14 -2.73 7.70
N LEU A 56 2.33 -3.29 7.49
CA LEU A 56 2.61 -4.21 6.38
C LEU A 56 2.96 -5.58 6.93
N VAL A 57 2.61 -6.63 6.20
CA VAL A 57 2.95 -8.01 6.54
C VAL A 57 4.26 -8.38 5.86
N GLN A 58 5.16 -9.05 6.58
CA GLN A 58 6.39 -9.56 5.97
C GLN A 58 6.05 -10.51 4.83
N GLY A 59 6.67 -10.29 3.67
CA GLY A 59 6.43 -11.05 2.45
C GLY A 59 5.25 -10.58 1.61
N GLU A 60 4.47 -9.60 2.07
CA GLU A 60 3.41 -8.95 1.29
C GLU A 60 4.00 -8.28 0.04
N TYR A 61 3.26 -8.34 -1.06
CA TYR A 61 3.58 -7.61 -2.28
C TYR A 61 2.78 -6.32 -2.32
N VAL A 62 3.47 -5.21 -2.57
CA VAL A 62 2.91 -3.87 -2.57
C VAL A 62 3.39 -3.11 -3.79
N ASP A 63 2.56 -2.19 -4.28
CA ASP A 63 2.96 -1.20 -5.28
C ASP A 63 3.30 0.11 -4.58
N LEU A 64 4.40 0.73 -4.96
CA LEU A 64 4.86 1.97 -4.32
C LEU A 64 5.62 2.85 -5.30
N ASP A 65 5.60 4.14 -4.99
CA ASP A 65 6.36 5.17 -5.69
C ASP A 65 7.74 5.27 -5.02
N VAL A 66 8.82 4.99 -5.75
CA VAL A 66 10.19 5.08 -5.26
C VAL A 66 10.78 6.43 -5.65
N SER A 67 11.35 7.14 -4.68
CA SER A 67 12.10 8.36 -4.93
C SER A 67 13.45 8.34 -4.20
N ALA A 68 14.47 8.91 -4.84
CA ALA A 68 15.78 9.11 -4.23
C ALA A 68 15.72 10.22 -3.19
N ILE A 69 16.32 10.01 -2.01
CA ILE A 69 16.42 11.05 -1.00
C ILE A 69 17.74 11.79 -1.16
N THR A 70 17.67 13.11 -1.34
CA THR A 70 18.84 13.98 -1.51
C THR A 70 19.32 14.63 -0.21
N ASP A 71 18.51 14.59 0.85
CA ASP A 71 18.88 15.15 2.14
C ASP A 71 19.89 14.27 2.85
N SER A 72 21.07 14.83 3.14
CA SER A 72 22.15 14.19 3.90
C SER A 72 21.75 13.76 5.32
N SER A 73 20.59 14.21 5.81
CA SER A 73 19.99 13.82 7.09
C SER A 73 19.34 12.44 7.04
N SER A 74 18.86 12.03 5.87
CA SER A 74 18.16 10.77 5.71
C SER A 74 19.17 9.64 5.54
N LYS A 75 19.16 8.69 6.48
CA LYS A 75 20.06 7.52 6.48
C LYS A 75 19.86 6.59 5.28
N HIS A 76 18.76 6.74 4.54
CA HIS A 76 18.33 5.80 3.51
C HIS A 76 18.30 6.46 2.14
N LYS A 77 18.85 5.77 1.12
CA LYS A 77 18.96 6.28 -0.24
C LYS A 77 17.61 6.38 -0.96
N TRP A 78 16.70 5.47 -0.67
CA TRP A 78 15.42 5.32 -1.36
C TRP A 78 14.27 5.35 -0.36
N GLN A 79 13.23 6.12 -0.65
CA GLN A 79 11.99 6.15 0.13
C GLN A 79 10.77 5.84 -0.74
N SER A 80 9.73 5.33 -0.08
CA SER A 80 8.43 5.09 -0.67
C SER A 80 7.48 6.28 -0.52
N ALA A 81 6.60 6.46 -1.49
CA ALA A 81 5.34 7.19 -1.39
C ALA A 81 4.19 6.34 -1.95
N ASN A 82 2.94 6.73 -1.67
CA ASN A 82 1.73 6.13 -2.24
C ASN A 82 1.70 4.58 -2.23
N VAL A 83 2.09 3.97 -1.11
CA VAL A 83 2.19 2.51 -0.97
C VAL A 83 0.79 1.91 -0.88
N SER A 84 0.45 1.01 -1.79
CA SER A 84 -0.83 0.31 -1.85
C SER A 84 -0.61 -1.20 -2.03
N GLY A 85 -1.68 -1.99 -1.99
CA GLY A 85 -1.63 -3.35 -2.52
C GLY A 85 -1.31 -3.37 -4.01
N VAL A 86 -0.96 -4.55 -4.53
CA VAL A 86 -0.70 -4.77 -5.96
C VAL A 86 -1.87 -4.30 -6.82
N GLN A 87 -1.55 -3.65 -7.94
CA GLN A 87 -2.53 -3.07 -8.87
C GLN A 87 -3.48 -2.05 -8.22
N GLY A 88 -3.05 -1.41 -7.13
CA GLY A 88 -3.88 -0.46 -6.38
C GLY A 88 -4.94 -1.12 -5.49
N GLY A 89 -4.86 -2.43 -5.27
CA GLY A 89 -5.73 -3.13 -4.33
C GLY A 89 -5.49 -2.75 -2.86
N PRO A 90 -6.35 -3.25 -1.96
CA PRO A 90 -6.21 -2.98 -0.53
C PRO A 90 -4.94 -3.62 0.04
N LEU A 91 -4.35 -2.95 1.03
CA LEU A 91 -3.28 -3.55 1.84
C LEU A 91 -3.85 -4.63 2.77
N MET A 92 -3.01 -5.58 3.18
CA MET A 92 -3.42 -6.65 4.12
C MET A 92 -3.93 -6.09 5.47
N CYS A 93 -3.50 -4.87 5.84
CA CYS A 93 -4.03 -4.22 7.05
C CYS A 93 -5.51 -3.83 6.95
N GLU A 94 -6.04 -3.67 5.73
CA GLU A 94 -7.43 -3.25 5.48
C GLU A 94 -8.43 -4.41 5.44
N THR A 95 -7.94 -5.65 5.26
CA THR A 95 -8.78 -6.85 5.05
C THR A 95 -9.82 -7.07 6.16
N ARG A 96 -9.46 -6.79 7.42
CA ARG A 96 -10.40 -6.96 8.55
C ARG A 96 -11.59 -6.02 8.46
N GLN A 97 -11.35 -4.80 8.00
CA GLN A 97 -12.40 -3.79 7.88
C GLN A 97 -13.24 -4.07 6.63
N GLU A 98 -12.60 -4.45 5.52
CA GLU A 98 -13.27 -4.86 4.28
C GLU A 98 -14.25 -6.02 4.51
N MET A 99 -13.85 -7.04 5.28
CA MET A 99 -14.74 -8.16 5.65
C MET A 99 -15.96 -7.70 6.47
N ARG A 100 -15.79 -6.73 7.37
CA ARG A 100 -16.90 -6.19 8.17
C ARG A 100 -17.90 -5.43 7.31
N ASP A 101 -17.40 -4.63 6.38
CA ASP A 101 -18.26 -3.84 5.50
C ASP A 101 -18.99 -4.75 4.49
N SER A 102 -18.29 -5.72 3.92
CA SER A 102 -18.88 -6.74 3.02
C SER A 102 -20.01 -7.52 3.69
N SER A 103 -19.86 -7.87 4.97
CA SER A 103 -20.89 -8.58 5.74
C SER A 103 -22.15 -7.73 5.98
N ARG A 104 -21.98 -6.41 6.17
CA ARG A 104 -23.12 -5.49 6.36
C ARG A 104 -23.92 -5.33 5.08
N THR A 105 -23.25 -5.13 3.95
CA THR A 105 -23.91 -4.95 2.65
C THR A 105 -24.71 -6.18 2.23
N HIS A 106 -24.21 -7.39 2.52
CA HIS A 106 -24.95 -8.63 2.22
C HIS A 106 -26.25 -8.77 3.03
N LYS A 107 -26.28 -8.27 4.26
CA LYS A 107 -27.46 -8.37 5.13
C LYS A 107 -28.56 -7.36 4.76
N GLU A 108 -28.17 -6.18 4.29
CA GLU A 108 -29.14 -5.16 3.83
C GLU A 108 -29.80 -5.54 2.49
N GLY A 109 -29.09 -6.27 1.63
CA GLY A 109 -29.66 -6.78 0.37
C GLY A 109 -30.80 -7.77 0.56
N SER A 110 -30.65 -8.74 1.48
CA SER A 110 -31.65 -9.79 1.71
C SER A 110 -32.98 -9.28 2.25
N ASP A 111 -32.94 -8.20 3.05
CA ASP A 111 -34.14 -7.65 3.70
C ASP A 111 -34.98 -6.80 2.72
N SER A 112 -34.35 -6.24 1.68
CA SER A 112 -35.03 -5.43 0.65
C SER A 112 -35.84 -6.26 -0.36
N GLU A 113 -35.38 -7.47 -0.68
CA GLU A 113 -36.03 -8.35 -1.66
C GLU A 113 -37.29 -9.03 -1.10
N ALA A 114 -37.35 -9.24 0.22
CA ALA A 114 -38.52 -9.76 0.93
C ALA A 114 -39.70 -8.77 0.94
N HIS A 115 -39.46 -7.46 0.81
CA HIS A 115 -40.50 -6.42 0.82
C HIS A 115 -41.03 -6.04 -0.56
N ALA A 116 -40.31 -6.36 -1.65
CA ALA A 116 -40.73 -6.04 -3.02
C ALA A 116 -41.72 -7.05 -3.62
N SER A 117 -42.00 -8.15 -2.92
CA SER A 117 -42.87 -9.25 -3.37
C SER A 117 -44.24 -9.30 -2.65
N ALA A 118 -44.64 -8.24 -1.94
CA ALA A 118 -45.90 -8.17 -1.19
C ALA A 118 -46.82 -7.05 -1.71
#